data_AF-A0A3P6T8B8-F1
#
_entry.id   AF-A0A3P6T8B8-F1
#
_cell.length_a   1.000
_cell.length_b   1.000
_cell.length_c   1.000
_cell.angle_alpha   90.00
_cell.angle_beta   90.00
_cell.angle_gamma   90.00
#
_symmetry.space_group_name_H-M   'P 1'
#
loop_
_entity.id
_entity.type
_entity.pdbx_description
1 polymer ?
#
loop_
_entity_poly.entity_id
_entity_poly.type
_entity_poly.pdbx_seq_one_letter_code
_entity_poly.pdbx_strand_id
1 'polypeptide(L)'
;NIDVSSHDQVADATATQLCLAVADLYIQVPEWKDWVAELLNRFSSLGGDRTRMLLTLLRVFPEEVQCSRVGENRRNEIRNELAASAASVFTYLVSYRKQFLKFFSQVLENYASDQDMIKKVLLCMSCYLQNPALSTECLASSPLLNTVFQILAAPNAPGSLHDAATECVVSALIRAEDYQTHQALAMNLQQAVYQLHGPFNQAVAMEDMDKLQNFARIFVELAESFIEKLVNDGSDDP
;
A
#
# COMPACT_ATOMS: atom_id res chain seq x y z
N ASN A 1 2.52 -32.42 18.92
CA ASN A 1 2.20 -31.33 17.97
C ASN A 1 1.75 -30.14 18.78
N ILE A 2 2.72 -29.39 19.31
CA ILE A 2 2.45 -28.09 19.92
C ILE A 2 2.18 -27.14 18.76
N ASP A 3 1.17 -26.32 18.98
CA ASP A 3 0.44 -25.46 18.07
C ASP A 3 1.32 -24.37 17.45
N VAL A 4 2.16 -24.73 16.46
CA VAL A 4 3.15 -23.85 15.81
C VAL A 4 2.49 -22.60 15.21
N SER A 5 1.27 -22.73 14.66
CA SER A 5 0.55 -21.57 14.09
C SER A 5 0.07 -20.60 15.16
N SER A 6 -0.32 -21.09 16.35
CA SER A 6 -0.69 -20.22 17.48
C SER A 6 0.51 -19.43 18.01
N HIS A 7 1.69 -20.05 18.05
CA HIS A 7 2.93 -19.41 18.49
C HIS A 7 3.38 -18.33 17.50
N ASP A 8 3.26 -18.58 16.19
CA ASP A 8 3.58 -17.60 15.15
C ASP A 8 2.61 -16.41 15.17
N GLN A 9 1.32 -16.63 15.42
CA GLN A 9 0.33 -15.55 15.57
C GLN A 9 0.60 -14.68 16.80
N VAL A 10 0.97 -15.28 17.93
CA VAL A 10 1.32 -14.54 19.16
C VAL A 10 2.61 -13.74 18.95
N ALA A 11 3.59 -14.29 18.24
CA ALA A 11 4.82 -13.60 17.88
C ALA A 11 4.57 -12.40 16.96
N ASP A 12 3.73 -12.54 15.93
CA ASP A 12 3.35 -11.46 15.03
C ASP A 12 2.55 -10.36 15.75
N ALA A 13 1.60 -10.74 16.62
CA ALA A 13 0.86 -9.77 17.42
C ALA A 13 1.78 -8.97 18.36
N THR A 14 2.72 -9.66 19.02
CA THR A 14 3.71 -9.02 19.90
C THR A 14 4.61 -8.08 19.12
N ALA A 15 5.09 -8.50 17.94
CA ALA A 15 5.93 -7.67 17.07
C ALA A 15 5.21 -6.40 16.63
N THR A 16 3.93 -6.49 16.25
CA THR A 16 3.11 -5.31 15.90
C THR A 16 2.96 -4.36 17.09
N GLN A 17 2.68 -4.87 18.30
CA GLN A 17 2.57 -4.02 19.50
C GLN A 17 3.87 -3.30 19.85
N LEU A 18 5.02 -3.97 19.69
CA LEU A 18 6.32 -3.33 19.85
C LEU A 18 6.56 -2.26 18.78
N CYS A 19 6.17 -2.51 17.54
CA CYS A 19 6.27 -1.51 16.47
C CYS A 19 5.41 -0.27 16.75
N LEU A 20 4.19 -0.47 17.25
CA LEU A 20 3.28 0.61 17.65
C LEU A 20 3.87 1.43 18.81
N ALA A 21 4.39 0.78 19.84
CA ALA A 21 5.02 1.48 20.97
C ALA A 21 6.24 2.31 20.53
N VAL A 22 7.04 1.79 19.60
CA VAL A 22 8.20 2.51 19.05
C VAL A 22 7.76 3.69 18.18
N ALA A 23 6.73 3.51 17.35
CA ALA A 23 6.14 4.58 16.54
C ALA A 23 5.60 5.72 17.42
N ASP A 24 4.82 5.39 18.44
CA ASP A 24 4.24 6.35 19.37
C ASP A 24 5.32 7.11 20.17
N LEU A 25 6.35 6.40 20.63
CA LEU A 25 7.51 7.02 21.28
C LEU A 25 8.19 8.05 20.37
N TYR A 26 8.43 7.71 19.10
CA TYR A 26 9.03 8.64 18.15
C TYR A 26 8.15 9.88 17.91
N ILE A 27 6.85 9.67 17.74
CA ILE A 27 5.89 10.75 17.49
C ILE A 27 5.90 11.76 18.65
N GLN A 28 6.02 11.26 19.89
CA GLN A 28 5.98 12.07 21.11
C GLN A 28 7.31 12.75 21.49
N VAL A 29 8.44 12.41 20.86
CA VAL A 29 9.77 12.97 21.17
C VAL A 29 10.25 13.88 20.02
N PRO A 30 10.07 15.22 20.10
CA PRO A 30 10.39 16.15 19.02
C PRO A 30 11.86 16.25 18.65
N GLU A 31 12.75 15.90 19.59
CA GLU A 31 14.19 15.90 19.41
C GLU A 31 14.65 14.80 18.45
N TRP A 32 13.85 13.75 18.28
CA TRP A 32 14.13 12.68 17.33
C TRP A 32 13.66 13.11 15.93
N LYS A 33 14.59 13.03 14.97
CA LYS A 33 14.40 13.45 13.57
C LYS A 33 14.98 12.39 12.65
N ASP A 34 14.49 12.37 11.40
CA ASP A 34 14.99 11.52 10.31
C ASP A 34 14.95 10.01 10.63
N TRP A 35 13.98 9.58 11.44
CA TRP A 35 13.93 8.21 11.95
C TRP A 35 13.78 7.16 10.87
N VAL A 36 13.00 7.43 9.82
CA VAL A 36 12.83 6.47 8.73
C VAL A 36 14.18 6.19 8.05
N ALA A 37 15.00 7.22 7.84
CA ALA A 37 16.32 7.07 7.24
C ALA A 37 17.28 6.31 8.18
N GLU A 38 17.29 6.67 9.47
CA GLU A 38 18.09 5.97 10.48
C GLU A 38 17.71 4.49 10.59
N LEU A 39 16.41 4.20 10.58
CA LEU A 39 15.86 2.86 10.66
C LEU A 39 16.25 2.03 9.44
N LEU A 40 16.05 2.55 8.22
CA LEU A 40 16.46 1.86 7.00
C LEU A 40 17.97 1.56 7.00
N ASN A 41 18.80 2.49 7.47
CA ASN A 41 20.25 2.31 7.58
C ASN A 41 20.64 1.26 8.65
N ARG A 42 20.02 1.31 9.84
CA ARG A 42 20.28 0.34 10.92
C ARG A 42 19.86 -1.07 10.52
N PHE A 43 18.69 -1.22 9.89
CA PHE A 43 18.20 -2.54 9.50
C PHE A 43 18.95 -3.13 8.31
N SER A 44 19.50 -2.29 7.41
CA SER A 44 20.36 -2.76 6.31
C SER A 44 21.78 -3.10 6.76
N SER A 45 22.29 -2.50 7.84
CA SER A 45 23.63 -2.78 8.38
C SER A 45 23.70 -3.98 9.34
N LEU A 46 22.58 -4.33 9.99
CA LEU A 46 22.50 -5.50 10.87
C LEU A 46 22.33 -6.78 10.04
N GLY A 47 23.19 -7.79 10.23
CA GLY A 47 23.04 -9.09 9.56
C GLY A 47 21.73 -9.82 9.91
N GLY A 48 21.14 -10.51 8.93
CA GLY A 48 19.88 -11.29 9.05
C GLY A 48 18.67 -10.65 8.33
N ASP A 49 17.67 -11.46 7.97
CA ASP A 49 16.43 -10.95 7.35
C ASP A 49 15.47 -10.40 8.42
N ARG A 50 15.37 -9.07 8.49
CA ARG A 50 14.41 -8.34 9.36
C ARG A 50 13.33 -7.62 8.55
N THR A 51 13.19 -7.95 7.27
CA THR A 51 12.28 -7.27 6.35
C THR A 51 10.86 -7.21 6.89
N ARG A 52 10.36 -8.31 7.46
CA ARG A 52 8.99 -8.38 8.01
C ARG A 52 8.76 -7.35 9.12
N MET A 53 9.67 -7.27 10.08
CA MET A 53 9.59 -6.30 11.18
C MET A 53 9.70 -4.87 10.67
N LEU A 54 10.59 -4.62 9.72
CA LEU A 54 10.75 -3.31 9.08
C LEU A 54 9.48 -2.88 8.34
N LEU A 55 8.88 -3.76 7.55
CA LEU A 55 7.61 -3.48 6.86
C LEU A 55 6.46 -3.25 7.84
N THR A 56 6.38 -4.02 8.92
CA THR A 56 5.39 -3.78 9.98
C THR A 56 5.59 -2.40 10.58
N LEU A 57 6.83 -2.01 10.91
CA LEU A 57 7.10 -0.69 11.48
C LEU A 57 6.79 0.45 10.51
N LEU A 58 7.22 0.34 9.25
CA LEU A 58 6.94 1.32 8.20
C LEU A 58 5.44 1.45 7.93
N ARG A 59 4.68 0.36 8.08
CA ARG A 59 3.22 0.39 7.94
C ARG A 59 2.53 1.08 9.12
N VAL A 60 2.84 0.70 10.36
CA VAL A 60 2.14 1.25 11.53
C VAL A 60 2.49 2.72 11.77
N PHE A 61 3.65 3.18 11.31
CA PHE A 61 4.12 4.52 11.61
C PHE A 61 3.23 5.62 11.00
N PRO A 62 2.89 5.62 9.69
CA PRO A 62 1.89 6.54 9.14
C PRO A 62 0.51 6.43 9.80
N GLU A 63 0.06 5.23 10.16
CA GLU A 63 -1.23 5.00 10.85
C GLU A 63 -1.24 5.69 12.23
N GLU A 64 -0.18 5.52 13.02
CA GLU A 64 -0.05 6.13 14.35
C GLU A 64 0.04 7.65 14.29
N VAL A 65 0.69 8.22 13.26
CA VAL A 65 0.73 9.69 13.08
C VAL A 65 -0.67 10.28 12.98
N GLN A 66 -1.60 9.58 12.32
CA GLN A 66 -3.00 10.02 12.19
C GLN A 66 -3.78 9.92 13.51
N CYS A 67 -3.55 8.84 14.27
CA CYS A 67 -4.27 8.56 15.52
C CYS A 67 -3.66 9.25 16.77
N SER A 68 -2.43 9.72 16.68
CA SER A 68 -1.69 10.28 17.80
C SER A 68 -2.31 11.55 18.38
N ARG A 69 -2.17 11.71 19.71
CA ARG A 69 -2.69 12.86 20.48
C ARG A 69 -1.80 14.10 20.44
N VAL A 70 -0.82 14.15 19.52
CA VAL A 70 0.08 15.32 19.41
C VAL A 70 -0.62 16.50 18.73
N GLY A 71 -0.05 17.70 18.84
CA GLY A 71 -0.59 18.90 18.17
C GLY A 71 -0.44 18.84 16.64
N GLU A 72 -1.27 19.58 15.90
CA GLU A 72 -1.26 19.58 14.43
C GLU A 72 0.09 20.00 13.83
N ASN A 73 0.81 20.94 14.48
CA ASN A 73 2.15 21.34 14.06
C ASN A 73 3.11 20.15 14.05
N ARG A 74 3.13 19.36 15.13
CA ARG A 74 3.97 18.17 15.23
C ARG A 74 3.55 17.08 14.25
N ARG A 75 2.23 16.86 14.05
CA ARG A 75 1.74 15.95 13.01
C ARG A 75 2.24 16.34 11.63
N ASN A 76 2.18 17.62 11.28
CA ASN A 76 2.63 18.11 9.98
C ASN A 76 4.15 18.00 9.79
N GLU A 77 4.94 18.26 10.83
CA GLU A 77 6.38 17.98 10.80
C GLU A 77 6.67 16.51 10.45
N ILE A 78 6.02 15.56 11.13
CA ILE A 78 6.25 14.14 10.91
C ILE A 78 5.72 13.69 9.53
N ARG A 79 4.56 14.20 9.08
CA ARG A 79 4.04 13.92 7.73
C ARG A 79 5.01 14.38 6.64
N ASN A 80 5.62 15.55 6.80
CA ASN A 80 6.61 16.08 5.87
C ASN A 80 7.89 15.23 5.89
N GLU A 81 8.35 14.80 7.06
CA GLU A 81 9.51 13.89 7.19
C GLU A 81 9.24 12.54 6.50
N LEU A 82 8.06 11.96 6.76
CA LEU A 82 7.60 10.74 6.11
C LEU A 82 7.57 10.89 4.58
N ALA A 83 7.05 12.00 4.08
CA ALA A 83 7.02 12.30 2.65
C ALA A 83 8.44 12.43 2.05
N ALA A 84 9.36 13.10 2.76
CA ALA A 84 10.75 13.24 2.32
C ALA A 84 11.47 11.88 2.24
N SER A 85 11.17 10.97 3.17
CA SER A 85 11.73 9.60 3.19
C SER A 85 11.05 8.62 2.22
N ALA A 86 9.90 8.99 1.65
CA ALA A 86 9.06 8.07 0.88
C ALA A 86 9.73 7.54 -0.39
N ALA A 87 10.58 8.33 -1.05
CA ALA A 87 11.34 7.86 -2.22
C ALA A 87 12.29 6.70 -1.85
N SER A 88 12.97 6.79 -0.70
CA SER A 88 13.83 5.73 -0.19
C SER A 88 13.03 4.49 0.23
N VAL A 89 11.86 4.69 0.85
CA VAL A 89 10.93 3.61 1.20
C VAL A 89 10.42 2.91 -0.06
N PHE A 90 9.93 3.64 -1.06
CA PHE A 90 9.47 3.04 -2.31
C PHE A 90 10.60 2.34 -3.07
N THR A 91 11.82 2.90 -3.08
CA THR A 91 12.99 2.22 -3.64
C THR A 91 13.26 0.89 -2.92
N TYR A 92 13.18 0.90 -1.59
CA TYR A 92 13.29 -0.31 -0.79
C TYR A 92 12.17 -1.32 -1.13
N LEU A 93 10.89 -0.89 -1.20
CA LEU A 93 9.76 -1.75 -1.61
C LEU A 93 9.93 -2.30 -3.04
N VAL A 94 10.43 -1.50 -3.99
CA VAL A 94 10.73 -1.93 -5.37
C VAL A 94 11.81 -3.01 -5.39
N SER A 95 12.76 -3.03 -4.45
CA SER A 95 13.76 -4.12 -4.39
C SER A 95 13.09 -5.49 -4.16
N TYR A 96 11.97 -5.52 -3.44
CA TYR A 96 11.14 -6.71 -3.23
C TYR A 96 10.24 -7.04 -4.42
N ARG A 97 10.11 -6.14 -5.40
CA ARG A 97 9.45 -6.45 -6.68
C ARG A 97 10.10 -7.64 -7.38
N LYS A 98 11.42 -7.86 -7.25
CA LYS A 98 12.05 -9.07 -7.84
C LYS A 98 11.54 -10.35 -7.18
N GLN A 99 11.30 -10.32 -5.87
CA GLN A 99 10.66 -11.43 -5.16
C GLN A 99 9.19 -11.54 -5.55
N PHE A 100 8.49 -10.41 -5.73
CA PHE A 100 7.13 -10.40 -6.25
C PHE A 100 7.01 -10.99 -7.66
N LEU A 101 7.87 -10.61 -8.61
CA LEU A 101 7.83 -11.14 -9.98
C LEU A 101 8.25 -12.60 -10.03
N LYS A 102 9.20 -13.00 -9.16
CA LYS A 102 9.55 -14.40 -8.97
C LYS A 102 8.35 -15.17 -8.42
N PHE A 103 7.71 -14.67 -7.37
CA PHE A 103 6.46 -15.21 -6.86
C PHE A 103 5.40 -15.25 -7.96
N PHE A 104 5.11 -14.18 -8.69
CA PHE A 104 4.11 -14.13 -9.76
C PHE A 104 4.43 -15.12 -10.91
N SER A 105 5.71 -15.30 -11.25
CA SER A 105 6.14 -16.36 -12.19
C SER A 105 5.99 -17.78 -11.62
N GLN A 106 5.94 -17.89 -10.29
CA GLN A 106 5.80 -19.11 -9.50
C GLN A 106 4.41 -19.22 -8.81
N VAL A 107 3.47 -18.31 -9.08
CA VAL A 107 2.14 -18.19 -8.42
C VAL A 107 1.21 -19.35 -8.82
N LEU A 108 1.76 -20.33 -9.53
CA LEU A 108 1.19 -21.65 -9.76
C LEU A 108 1.64 -22.71 -8.74
N GLU A 109 2.52 -22.38 -7.78
CA GLU A 109 3.15 -23.37 -6.87
C GLU A 109 3.17 -22.92 -5.38
N ASN A 110 2.02 -22.63 -4.75
CA ASN A 110 1.79 -22.76 -3.29
C ASN A 110 2.88 -22.31 -2.26
N TYR A 111 3.52 -21.14 -2.41
CA TYR A 111 4.41 -20.57 -1.38
C TYR A 111 3.69 -19.54 -0.48
N ALA A 112 3.23 -19.97 0.70
CA ALA A 112 2.53 -19.10 1.66
C ALA A 112 3.39 -17.97 2.27
N SER A 113 4.71 -18.17 2.36
CA SER A 113 5.64 -17.18 2.94
C SER A 113 5.77 -15.89 2.11
N ASP A 114 5.62 -16.02 0.80
CA ASP A 114 5.82 -14.92 -0.15
C ASP A 114 4.53 -14.09 -0.26
N GLN A 115 3.37 -14.74 -0.10
CA GLN A 115 2.05 -14.07 -0.08
C GLN A 115 1.93 -13.06 1.07
N ASP A 116 2.32 -13.46 2.29
CA ASP A 116 2.26 -12.59 3.47
C ASP A 116 3.20 -11.37 3.33
N MET A 117 4.40 -11.58 2.77
CA MET A 117 5.34 -10.49 2.52
C MET A 117 4.78 -9.48 1.51
N ILE A 118 4.21 -9.98 0.40
CA ILE A 118 3.61 -9.10 -0.62
C ILE A 118 2.42 -8.34 -0.04
N LYS A 119 1.57 -9.02 0.73
CA LYS A 119 0.46 -8.37 1.43
C LYS A 119 0.96 -7.23 2.33
N LYS A 120 2.03 -7.44 3.11
CA LYS A 120 2.64 -6.39 3.94
C LYS A 120 3.18 -5.22 3.11
N VAL A 121 3.77 -5.48 1.94
CA VAL A 121 4.22 -4.43 1.00
C VAL A 121 3.04 -3.59 0.48
N LEU A 122 1.96 -4.23 0.04
CA LEU A 122 0.77 -3.53 -0.49
C LEU A 122 0.09 -2.67 0.58
N LEU A 123 -0.04 -3.21 1.79
CA LEU A 123 -0.61 -2.46 2.91
C LEU A 123 0.30 -1.30 3.32
N CYS A 124 1.61 -1.50 3.38
CA CYS A 124 2.56 -0.40 3.61
C CYS A 124 2.41 0.70 2.55
N MET A 125 2.31 0.35 1.27
CA MET A 125 2.08 1.30 0.19
C MET A 125 0.75 2.06 0.36
N SER A 126 -0.31 1.37 0.77
CA SER A 126 -1.63 1.95 1.05
C SER A 126 -1.57 2.98 2.17
N CYS A 127 -0.86 2.69 3.28
CA CYS A 127 -0.73 3.62 4.41
C CYS A 127 0.06 4.88 4.02
N TYR A 128 1.12 4.75 3.21
CA TYR A 128 1.87 5.91 2.73
C TYR A 128 1.03 6.79 1.80
N LEU A 129 0.17 6.19 0.97
CA LEU A 129 -0.75 6.89 0.09
C LEU A 129 -1.74 7.79 0.85
N GLN A 130 -2.06 7.47 2.11
CA GLN A 130 -2.92 8.31 2.95
C GLN A 130 -2.20 9.55 3.51
N ASN A 131 -0.88 9.69 3.33
CA ASN A 131 -0.14 10.88 3.75
C ASN A 131 -0.33 12.02 2.72
N PRO A 132 -0.99 13.14 3.07
CA PRO A 132 -1.24 14.23 2.14
C PRO A 132 0.04 14.95 1.68
N ALA A 133 1.13 14.86 2.44
CA ALA A 133 2.41 15.45 2.06
C ALA A 133 3.17 14.62 1.00
N LEU A 134 2.72 13.40 0.71
CA LEU A 134 3.41 12.50 -0.23
C LEU A 134 3.32 13.00 -1.68
N SER A 135 4.46 13.09 -2.36
CA SER A 135 4.49 13.26 -3.82
C SER A 135 4.11 11.97 -4.54
N THR A 136 3.19 12.07 -5.51
CA THR A 136 2.67 10.92 -6.26
C THR A 136 3.45 10.62 -7.55
N GLU A 137 4.39 11.48 -7.96
CA GLU A 137 5.14 11.32 -9.22
C GLU A 137 5.97 10.04 -9.23
N CYS A 138 6.65 9.75 -8.11
CA CYS A 138 7.41 8.51 -7.94
C CYS A 138 6.49 7.28 -7.98
N LEU A 139 5.25 7.40 -7.52
CA LEU A 139 4.30 6.30 -7.52
C LEU A 139 3.69 6.06 -8.91
N ALA A 140 3.35 7.13 -9.63
CA ALA A 140 2.79 7.06 -10.98
C ALA A 140 3.74 6.34 -11.95
N SER A 141 5.05 6.55 -11.79
CA SER A 141 6.10 5.87 -12.54
C SER A 141 6.57 4.55 -11.91
N SER A 142 6.07 4.21 -10.72
CA SER A 142 6.52 3.04 -9.98
C SER A 142 5.98 1.76 -10.60
N PRO A 143 6.85 0.74 -10.79
CA PRO A 143 6.38 -0.57 -11.22
C PRO A 143 5.61 -1.35 -10.14
N LEU A 144 5.57 -0.83 -8.91
CA LEU A 144 4.72 -1.38 -7.85
C LEU A 144 3.24 -1.18 -8.17
N LEU A 145 2.87 -0.08 -8.83
CA LEU A 145 1.48 0.13 -9.23
C LEU A 145 1.03 -0.92 -10.24
N ASN A 146 1.86 -1.21 -11.23
CA ASN A 146 1.62 -2.29 -12.20
C ASN A 146 1.48 -3.66 -11.53
N THR A 147 2.27 -3.90 -10.48
CA THR A 147 2.21 -5.12 -9.67
C THR A 147 0.85 -5.27 -9.00
N VAL A 148 0.28 -4.20 -8.45
CA VAL A 148 -1.05 -4.22 -7.81
C VAL A 148 -2.13 -4.63 -8.81
N PHE A 149 -2.14 -4.04 -10.00
CA PHE A 149 -3.11 -4.38 -11.04
C PHE A 149 -2.91 -5.80 -11.62
N GLN A 150 -1.69 -6.32 -11.66
CA GLN A 150 -1.44 -7.71 -12.03
C GLN A 150 -2.04 -8.71 -11.03
N ILE A 151 -2.04 -8.40 -9.73
CA ILE A 151 -2.70 -9.22 -8.70
C ILE A 151 -4.21 -9.22 -8.91
N LEU A 152 -4.80 -8.04 -9.11
CA LEU A 152 -6.25 -7.90 -9.35
C LEU A 152 -6.70 -8.61 -10.63
N ALA A 153 -5.85 -8.62 -11.65
CA ALA A 153 -6.13 -9.31 -12.91
C ALA A 153 -5.93 -10.83 -12.85
N ALA A 154 -5.25 -11.36 -11.82
CA ALA A 154 -4.93 -12.77 -11.73
C ALA A 154 -6.12 -13.60 -11.21
N PRO A 155 -6.65 -14.56 -12.00
CA PRO A 155 -7.85 -15.32 -11.63
C PRO A 155 -7.66 -16.15 -10.35
N ASN A 156 -6.44 -16.63 -10.15
CA ASN A 156 -6.06 -17.48 -9.03
C ASN A 156 -5.42 -16.70 -7.87
N ALA A 157 -5.48 -15.35 -7.88
CA ALA A 157 -5.00 -14.55 -6.76
C ALA A 157 -5.73 -14.96 -5.47
N PRO A 158 -4.99 -15.25 -4.37
CA PRO A 158 -5.60 -15.50 -3.06
C PRO A 158 -6.45 -14.30 -2.62
N GLY A 159 -7.61 -14.56 -2.01
CA GLY A 159 -8.54 -13.51 -1.56
C GLY A 159 -7.86 -12.44 -0.71
N SER A 160 -7.09 -12.83 0.31
CA SER A 160 -6.39 -11.89 1.19
C SER A 160 -5.37 -10.98 0.49
N LEU A 161 -4.83 -11.43 -0.65
CA LEU A 161 -3.89 -10.65 -1.46
C LEU A 161 -4.66 -9.72 -2.42
N HIS A 162 -5.78 -10.21 -2.97
CA HIS A 162 -6.71 -9.42 -3.75
C HIS A 162 -7.27 -8.26 -2.91
N ASP A 163 -7.70 -8.51 -1.66
CA ASP A 163 -8.16 -7.49 -0.72
C ASP A 163 -7.10 -6.41 -0.50
N ALA A 164 -5.86 -6.81 -0.22
CA ALA A 164 -4.76 -5.86 0.00
C ALA A 164 -4.41 -5.04 -1.25
N ALA A 165 -4.54 -5.65 -2.44
CA ALA A 165 -4.39 -4.93 -3.70
C ALA A 165 -5.53 -3.92 -3.91
N THR A 166 -6.76 -4.31 -3.57
CA THR A 166 -7.94 -3.42 -3.61
C THR A 166 -7.76 -2.22 -2.67
N GLU A 167 -7.36 -2.42 -1.41
CA GLU A 167 -7.08 -1.31 -0.49
C GLU A 167 -6.02 -0.34 -1.03
N CYS A 168 -5.01 -0.88 -1.71
CA CYS A 168 -3.96 -0.07 -2.32
C CYS A 168 -4.47 0.77 -3.49
N VAL A 169 -5.32 0.20 -4.36
CA VAL A 169 -5.91 0.95 -5.48
C VAL A 169 -6.89 2.00 -4.97
N VAL A 170 -7.76 1.66 -4.01
CA VAL A 170 -8.71 2.60 -3.40
C VAL A 170 -7.96 3.77 -2.76
N SER A 171 -6.93 3.48 -1.95
CA SER A 171 -6.10 4.53 -1.34
C SER A 171 -5.40 5.41 -2.39
N ALA A 172 -5.00 4.83 -3.53
CA ALA A 172 -4.36 5.58 -4.61
C ALA A 172 -5.36 6.48 -5.36
N LEU A 173 -6.60 6.02 -5.55
CA LEU A 173 -7.69 6.78 -6.17
C LEU A 173 -8.07 7.98 -5.31
N ILE A 174 -8.35 7.77 -4.02
CA ILE A 174 -8.61 8.85 -3.05
C ILE A 174 -7.48 9.87 -3.07
N ARG A 175 -6.21 9.40 -3.09
CA ARG A 175 -5.06 10.30 -3.12
C ARG A 175 -4.99 11.12 -4.43
N ALA A 176 -5.52 10.59 -5.51
CA ALA A 176 -5.55 11.21 -6.83
C ALA A 176 -6.82 12.05 -7.09
N GLU A 177 -7.72 12.18 -6.12
CA GLU A 177 -8.95 13.00 -6.19
C GLU A 177 -8.65 14.44 -6.65
N ASP A 178 -7.59 15.05 -6.11
CA ASP A 178 -7.03 16.30 -6.67
C ASP A 178 -6.28 15.99 -7.98
N TYR A 179 -7.07 15.90 -9.05
CA TYR A 179 -6.63 15.55 -10.38
C TYR A 179 -5.56 16.51 -10.92
N GLN A 180 -5.63 17.80 -10.58
CA GLN A 180 -4.68 18.79 -11.07
C GLN A 180 -3.29 18.57 -10.45
N THR A 181 -3.25 18.29 -9.15
CA THR A 181 -1.99 18.04 -8.43
C THR A 181 -1.43 16.65 -8.74
N HIS A 182 -2.27 15.66 -9.03
CA HIS A 182 -1.87 14.25 -9.17
C HIS A 182 -2.12 13.65 -10.55
N GLN A 183 -2.13 14.48 -11.60
CA GLN A 183 -2.54 14.12 -12.96
C GLN A 183 -1.93 12.81 -13.50
N ALA A 184 -0.62 12.62 -13.36
CA ALA A 184 0.07 11.43 -13.85
C ALA A 184 -0.41 10.15 -13.14
N LEU A 185 -0.63 10.21 -11.82
CA LEU A 185 -1.16 9.09 -11.06
C LEU A 185 -2.62 8.82 -11.45
N ALA A 186 -3.44 9.87 -11.55
CA ALA A 186 -4.85 9.77 -11.90
C ALA A 186 -5.07 9.12 -13.28
N MET A 187 -4.33 9.57 -14.30
CA MET A 187 -4.39 8.99 -15.65
C MET A 187 -4.00 7.51 -15.66
N ASN A 188 -2.91 7.14 -14.98
CA ASN A 188 -2.44 5.75 -14.92
C ASN A 188 -3.45 4.86 -14.18
N LEU A 189 -4.02 5.33 -13.07
CA LEU A 189 -5.06 4.61 -12.32
C LEU A 189 -6.30 4.42 -13.17
N GLN A 190 -6.80 5.48 -13.83
CA GLN A 190 -7.99 5.41 -14.68
C GLN A 190 -7.81 4.37 -15.81
N GLN A 191 -6.68 4.45 -16.53
CA GLN A 191 -6.39 3.50 -17.60
C GLN A 191 -6.32 2.06 -17.08
N ALA A 192 -5.65 1.84 -15.94
CA ALA A 192 -5.49 0.50 -15.38
C ALA A 192 -6.81 -0.08 -14.83
N VAL A 193 -7.65 0.73 -14.20
CA VAL A 193 -8.97 0.29 -13.71
C VAL A 193 -9.88 -0.13 -14.86
N TYR A 194 -9.85 0.57 -16.01
CA TYR A 194 -10.62 0.15 -17.19
C TYR A 194 -10.18 -1.22 -17.75
N GLN A 195 -8.91 -1.59 -17.58
CA GLN A 195 -8.44 -2.92 -17.98
C GLN A 195 -8.95 -4.05 -17.05
N LEU A 196 -9.50 -3.72 -15.87
CA LEU A 196 -10.08 -4.70 -14.96
C LEU A 196 -11.44 -5.24 -15.41
N HIS A 197 -12.04 -4.69 -16.49
CA HIS A 197 -13.30 -5.20 -17.04
C HIS A 197 -13.23 -6.69 -17.43
N GLY A 198 -12.12 -7.14 -18.01
CA GLY A 198 -11.90 -8.56 -18.34
C GLY A 198 -11.88 -9.45 -17.09
N PRO A 199 -10.97 -9.19 -16.12
CA PRO A 199 -10.93 -9.87 -14.83
C PRO A 199 -12.26 -9.86 -14.07
N PHE A 200 -13.00 -8.75 -14.08
CA PHE A 200 -14.33 -8.65 -13.49
C PHE A 200 -15.31 -9.67 -14.09
N ASN A 201 -15.42 -9.72 -15.42
CA ASN A 201 -16.31 -10.68 -16.09
C ASN A 201 -15.90 -12.14 -15.81
N GLN A 202 -14.61 -12.39 -15.63
CA GLN A 202 -14.14 -13.71 -15.23
C GLN A 202 -14.57 -14.06 -13.80
N ALA A 203 -14.47 -13.12 -12.85
CA ALA A 203 -14.99 -13.32 -11.50
C ALA A 203 -16.51 -13.56 -11.49
N VAL A 204 -17.27 -12.88 -12.37
CA VAL A 204 -18.71 -13.14 -12.57
C VAL A 204 -18.93 -14.58 -13.03
N ALA A 205 -18.19 -15.03 -14.04
CA ALA A 205 -18.33 -16.39 -14.57
C ALA A 205 -17.95 -17.48 -13.55
N MET A 206 -17.08 -17.16 -12.59
CA MET A 206 -16.67 -18.06 -11.49
C MET A 206 -17.53 -17.92 -10.23
N GLU A 207 -18.51 -17.01 -10.23
CA GLU A 207 -19.35 -16.68 -9.05
C GLU A 207 -18.51 -16.30 -7.81
N ASP A 208 -17.34 -15.67 -8.01
CA ASP A 208 -16.42 -15.26 -6.95
C ASP A 208 -16.89 -13.93 -6.33
N MET A 209 -17.84 -14.02 -5.41
CA MET A 209 -18.48 -12.86 -4.77
C MET A 209 -17.51 -11.95 -4.03
N ASP A 210 -16.44 -12.50 -3.43
CA ASP A 210 -15.44 -11.73 -2.70
C ASP A 210 -14.65 -10.82 -3.65
N LYS A 211 -14.22 -11.35 -4.81
CA LYS A 211 -13.56 -10.52 -5.84
C LYS A 211 -14.51 -9.53 -6.48
N LEU A 212 -15.77 -9.90 -6.70
CA LEU A 212 -16.78 -8.99 -7.25
C LEU A 212 -17.01 -7.78 -6.34
N GLN A 213 -17.08 -7.99 -5.02
CA GLN A 213 -17.17 -6.89 -4.05
C GLN A 213 -15.93 -5.98 -4.12
N ASN A 214 -14.75 -6.57 -4.23
CA ASN A 214 -13.50 -5.82 -4.37
C ASN A 214 -13.44 -4.98 -5.66
N PHE A 215 -13.86 -5.53 -6.80
CA PHE A 215 -13.96 -4.76 -8.05
C PHE A 215 -14.99 -3.63 -7.95
N ALA A 216 -16.15 -3.89 -7.34
CA ALA A 216 -17.18 -2.88 -7.14
C ALA A 216 -16.64 -1.69 -6.33
N ARG A 217 -15.89 -1.94 -5.25
CA ARG A 217 -15.24 -0.89 -4.46
C ARG A 217 -14.29 -0.04 -5.30
N ILE A 218 -13.47 -0.67 -6.15
CA ILE A 218 -12.54 0.06 -7.04
C ILE A 218 -13.30 0.93 -8.05
N PHE A 219 -14.36 0.39 -8.66
CA PHE A 219 -15.12 1.12 -9.67
C PHE A 219 -15.92 2.29 -9.09
N VAL A 220 -16.51 2.10 -7.90
CA VAL A 220 -17.20 3.17 -7.18
C VAL A 220 -16.20 4.26 -6.80
N GLU A 221 -15.06 3.89 -6.22
CA GLU A 221 -14.04 4.85 -5.83
C GLU A 221 -13.48 5.64 -7.03
N LEU A 222 -13.28 4.99 -8.18
CA LEU A 222 -12.87 5.67 -9.41
C LEU A 222 -13.90 6.73 -9.82
N ALA A 223 -15.19 6.38 -9.75
CA ALA A 223 -16.26 7.29 -10.11
C ALA A 223 -16.37 8.45 -9.13
N GLU A 224 -16.24 8.20 -7.82
CA GLU A 224 -16.25 9.23 -6.78
C GLU A 224 -15.06 10.17 -6.90
N SER A 225 -13.83 9.62 -6.97
CA SER A 225 -12.59 10.40 -7.04
C SER A 225 -12.51 11.29 -8.29
N PHE A 226 -13.09 10.88 -9.43
CA PHE A 226 -12.99 11.61 -10.69
C PHE A 226 -14.31 12.23 -11.17
N ILE A 227 -15.34 12.30 -10.31
CA ILE A 227 -16.66 12.83 -10.69
C ILE A 227 -16.58 14.28 -11.18
N GLU A 228 -15.81 15.13 -10.52
CA GLU A 228 -15.68 16.54 -10.89
C GLU A 228 -15.09 16.68 -12.30
N LYS A 229 -14.04 15.91 -12.59
CA LYS A 229 -13.46 15.87 -13.93
C LYS A 229 -14.45 15.33 -14.96
N LEU A 230 -15.14 14.22 -14.68
CA LEU A 230 -16.11 13.62 -15.60
C LEU A 230 -17.26 14.58 -15.94
N VAL A 231 -17.74 15.34 -14.96
CA VAL A 231 -18.80 16.34 -15.14
C VAL A 231 -18.28 17.56 -15.91
N ASN A 232 -17.08 18.04 -15.59
CA ASN A 232 -16.50 19.21 -16.25
C ASN A 232 -16.08 18.90 -17.71
N ASP A 233 -15.46 17.75 -17.97
CA ASP A 233 -15.13 17.30 -19.34
C ASP A 233 -16.39 17.02 -20.17
N GLY A 234 -17.49 16.58 -19.53
CA GLY A 234 -18.80 16.37 -20.18
C GLY A 234 -19.61 17.64 -20.41
N SER A 235 -19.17 18.79 -19.88
CA SER A 235 -19.81 20.09 -20.09
C SER A 235 -19.20 20.90 -21.24
N ASP A 236 -18.11 20.42 -21.84
CA ASP A 236 -17.47 20.96 -23.05
C ASP A 236 -18.03 20.31 -24.35
N ASP A 237 -19.31 19.93 -24.36
CA ASP A 237 -20.03 19.65 -25.61
C ASP A 237 -20.49 20.98 -26.25
N PRO A 238 -20.17 21.27 -27.53
CA PRO A 238 -20.48 22.54 -28.20
C PRO A 238 -21.97 22.80 -28.47
#